data_AF-A0A0D9QKS2-F1
#
_entry.id   AF-A0A0D9QKS2-F1
#
_cell.length_a   1.000
_cell.length_b   1.000
_cell.length_c   1.000
_cell.angle_alpha   90.00
_cell.angle_beta   90.00
_cell.angle_gamma   90.00
#
_symmetry.space_group_name_H-M   'P 1'
#
loop_
_entity.id
_entity.type
_entity.pdbx_description
1 polymer ?
#
loop_
_entity_poly.entity_id
_entity_poly.type
_entity_poly.pdbx_seq_one_letter_code
_entity_poly.pdbx_strand_id
1 'polypeptide(L)'
;MSHVPVFMAPRATPLPPALTENLVTGALSGVAVDAVLYPIDSIKTNAQAKKAFSFSDIKKLYSGILPTLVGTVPASAVFYCFYELSKKLLTENRENISKTNLYLISTSVAEVTACAVRLPFEIVKQKMQVSGSSSVMSAIYDVTQREGLMSFLGKSYFVMIVREIPFDCIQYFLWETFKEKAKRDFGKFSKKYPSITSAICGGLAGGIAGFLTTPMDVIKSRQIIYV
;
A
#
# COMPACT_ATOMS: atom_id res chain seq x y z
N MET A 1 23.25 40.14 -28.86
CA MET A 1 22.44 39.89 -27.65
C MET A 1 21.30 38.97 -28.04
N SER A 2 21.51 37.67 -27.91
CA SER A 2 20.53 36.63 -28.24
C SER A 2 19.53 36.48 -27.11
N HIS A 3 18.25 36.66 -27.44
CA HIS A 3 17.12 36.43 -26.54
C HIS A 3 17.06 34.95 -26.16
N VAL A 4 17.24 34.66 -24.86
CA VAL A 4 16.95 33.35 -24.28
C VAL A 4 15.43 33.23 -24.15
N PRO A 5 14.77 32.22 -24.75
CA PRO A 5 13.35 32.00 -24.53
C PRO A 5 13.16 31.50 -23.10
N VAL A 6 12.40 32.26 -22.31
CA VAL A 6 11.94 31.88 -20.98
C VAL A 6 11.08 30.62 -21.12
N PHE A 7 11.60 29.48 -20.66
CA PHE A 7 10.89 28.22 -20.59
C PHE A 7 9.77 28.36 -19.55
N MET A 8 8.61 28.79 -20.02
CA MET A 8 7.40 28.95 -19.21
C MET A 8 6.97 27.55 -18.77
N ALA A 9 7.13 27.25 -17.47
CA ALA A 9 6.72 25.98 -16.89
C ALA A 9 5.25 25.69 -17.28
N PRO A 10 4.90 24.46 -17.69
CA PRO A 10 3.53 24.13 -18.03
C PRO A 10 2.63 24.45 -16.83
N ARG A 11 1.68 25.37 -17.05
CA ARG A 11 0.67 25.78 -16.08
C ARG A 11 -0.04 24.51 -15.61
N ALA A 12 0.09 24.16 -14.34
CA ALA A 12 -0.56 22.98 -13.78
C ALA A 12 -2.06 23.05 -14.09
N THR A 13 -2.52 22.23 -15.04
CA THR A 13 -3.94 22.07 -15.26
C THR A 13 -4.52 21.45 -13.99
N PRO A 14 -5.63 21.99 -13.44
CA PRO A 14 -6.25 21.40 -12.26
C PRO A 14 -6.59 19.93 -12.57
N LEU A 15 -6.24 19.05 -11.64
CA LEU A 15 -6.50 17.62 -11.76
C LEU A 15 -8.01 17.39 -12.00
N PRO A 16 -8.39 16.35 -12.77
CA PRO A 16 -9.80 16.03 -12.96
C PRO A 16 -10.50 15.90 -11.60
N PRO A 17 -11.73 16.44 -11.43
CA PRO A 17 -12.40 16.47 -10.14
C PRO A 17 -12.57 15.08 -9.50
N ALA A 18 -12.80 14.05 -10.32
CA ALA A 18 -12.88 12.67 -9.88
C ALA A 18 -11.55 12.14 -9.29
N LEU A 19 -10.40 12.57 -9.81
CA LEU A 19 -9.10 12.18 -9.29
C LEU A 19 -8.83 12.82 -7.92
N THR A 20 -9.20 14.09 -7.75
CA THR A 20 -9.06 14.79 -6.47
C THR A 20 -9.95 14.16 -5.39
N GLU A 21 -11.19 13.79 -5.73
CA GLU A 21 -12.11 13.10 -4.82
C GLU A 21 -11.57 11.72 -4.42
N ASN A 22 -11.12 10.91 -5.39
CA ASN A 22 -10.53 9.59 -5.15
C ASN A 22 -9.26 9.69 -4.29
N LEU A 23 -8.42 10.70 -4.54
CA LEU A 23 -7.20 10.93 -3.76
C LEU A 23 -7.52 11.27 -2.30
N VAL A 24 -8.42 12.22 -2.06
CA VAL A 24 -8.78 12.64 -0.70
C VAL A 24 -9.46 11.52 0.07
N THR A 25 -10.42 10.84 -0.54
CA THR A 25 -11.12 9.71 0.09
C THR A 25 -10.17 8.53 0.33
N GLY A 26 -9.26 8.27 -0.60
CA GLY A 26 -8.20 7.28 -0.47
C GLY A 26 -7.22 7.58 0.67
N ALA A 27 -6.75 8.81 0.77
CA ALA A 27 -5.86 9.23 1.85
C ALA A 27 -6.54 9.16 3.23
N LEU A 28 -7.79 9.65 3.33
CA LEU A 28 -8.55 9.61 4.59
C LEU A 28 -8.87 8.18 5.03
N SER A 29 -9.28 7.32 4.08
CA SER A 29 -9.54 5.91 4.37
C SER A 29 -8.27 5.16 4.77
N GLY A 30 -7.14 5.40 4.08
CA GLY A 30 -5.84 4.83 4.44
C GLY A 30 -5.41 5.23 5.84
N VAL A 31 -5.47 6.51 6.18
CA VAL A 31 -5.17 7.01 7.54
C VAL A 31 -6.07 6.38 8.60
N ALA A 32 -7.37 6.25 8.31
CA ALA A 32 -8.31 5.63 9.24
C ALA A 32 -8.02 4.14 9.45
N VAL A 33 -7.74 3.40 8.37
CA VAL A 33 -7.37 1.98 8.43
C VAL A 33 -6.08 1.80 9.21
N ASP A 34 -5.05 2.58 8.91
CA ASP A 34 -3.77 2.53 9.61
C ASP A 34 -3.95 2.81 11.09
N ALA A 35 -4.72 3.85 11.47
CA ALA A 35 -4.96 4.19 12.87
C ALA A 35 -5.67 3.07 13.65
N VAL A 36 -6.63 2.39 13.02
CA VAL A 36 -7.38 1.28 13.63
C VAL A 36 -6.54 0.01 13.73
N LEU A 37 -5.75 -0.31 12.69
CA LEU A 37 -4.99 -1.55 12.61
C LEU A 37 -3.58 -1.45 13.21
N TYR A 38 -3.08 -0.25 13.51
CA TYR A 38 -1.73 -0.03 14.03
C TYR A 38 -1.35 -0.91 15.23
N PRO A 39 -2.23 -1.15 16.23
CA PRO A 39 -1.90 -2.03 17.35
C PRO A 39 -1.71 -3.49 16.91
N ILE A 40 -2.50 -3.96 15.95
CA ILE A 40 -2.44 -5.32 15.43
C ILE A 40 -1.14 -5.51 14.62
N ASP A 41 -0.82 -4.54 13.76
CA ASP A 41 0.44 -4.49 13.02
C ASP A 41 1.64 -4.59 13.96
N SER A 42 1.64 -3.79 15.03
CA SER A 42 2.73 -3.75 16.00
C SER A 42 2.91 -5.10 16.72
N ILE A 43 1.81 -5.79 17.05
CA ILE A 43 1.87 -7.15 17.62
C ILE A 43 2.43 -8.14 16.59
N LYS A 44 1.97 -8.08 15.33
CA LYS A 44 2.46 -8.94 14.24
C LYS A 44 3.96 -8.76 14.02
N THR A 45 4.45 -7.52 13.95
CA THR A 45 5.88 -7.23 13.76
C THR A 45 6.72 -7.74 14.93
N ASN A 46 6.29 -7.50 16.18
CA ASN A 46 7.00 -7.99 17.37
C ASN A 46 7.08 -9.52 17.42
N ALA A 47 5.98 -10.20 17.05
CA ALA A 47 5.96 -11.65 16.93
C ALA A 47 6.90 -12.16 15.83
N GLN A 48 6.93 -11.50 14.66
CA GLN A 48 7.86 -11.82 13.57
C GLN A 48 9.33 -11.59 13.97
N ALA A 49 9.59 -10.61 14.83
CA ALA A 49 10.91 -10.32 15.40
C ALA A 49 11.27 -11.19 16.64
N LYS A 50 10.41 -12.15 17.02
CA LYS A 50 10.57 -13.03 18.21
C LYS A 50 10.71 -12.28 19.55
N LYS A 51 10.11 -11.09 19.69
CA LYS A 51 10.06 -10.37 20.97
C LYS A 51 8.86 -10.81 21.80
N ALA A 52 9.08 -11.02 23.11
CA ALA A 52 7.99 -11.30 24.05
C ALA A 52 7.11 -10.06 24.23
N PHE A 53 5.80 -10.21 24.07
CA PHE A 53 4.82 -9.15 24.28
C PHE A 53 4.43 -9.04 25.76
N SER A 54 4.50 -7.84 26.33
CA SER A 54 4.05 -7.55 27.70
C SER A 54 2.87 -6.56 27.67
N PHE A 55 1.87 -6.77 28.53
CA PHE A 55 0.73 -5.85 28.68
C PHE A 55 1.16 -4.43 29.10
N SER A 56 2.34 -4.27 29.72
CA SER A 56 2.91 -2.95 30.04
C SER A 56 3.35 -2.16 28.79
N ASP A 57 3.51 -2.81 27.64
CA ASP A 57 3.95 -2.19 26.39
C ASP A 57 2.78 -1.70 25.51
N ILE A 58 1.53 -1.75 26.00
CA ILE A 58 0.35 -1.25 25.26
C ILE A 58 0.51 0.22 24.86
N LYS A 59 1.13 1.07 25.70
CA LYS A 59 1.41 2.47 25.35
C LYS A 59 2.48 2.61 24.24
N LYS A 60 3.35 1.61 24.07
CA LYS A 60 4.36 1.57 23.00
C LYS A 60 3.81 0.99 21.70
N LEU A 61 2.60 0.42 21.69
CA LEU A 61 1.94 -0.07 20.47
C LEU A 61 1.70 1.03 19.43
N TYR A 62 1.69 2.30 19.83
CA TYR A 62 1.57 3.46 18.91
C TYR A 62 2.91 4.07 18.52
N SER A 63 4.03 3.54 19.02
CA SER A 63 5.37 4.00 18.63
C SER A 63 5.59 3.72 17.13
N GLY A 64 5.84 4.77 16.35
CA GLY A 64 6.00 4.68 14.89
C GLY A 64 4.72 4.91 14.05
N ILE A 65 3.59 5.29 14.68
CA ILE A 65 2.37 5.61 13.92
C ILE A 65 2.57 6.84 13.04
N LEU A 66 3.33 7.84 13.51
CA LEU A 66 3.56 9.08 12.78
C LEU A 66 4.19 8.88 11.39
N PRO A 67 5.32 8.16 11.22
CA PRO A 67 5.87 7.89 9.89
C PRO A 67 4.94 7.06 9.00
N THR A 68 4.11 6.18 9.59
CA THR A 68 3.09 5.42 8.85
C THR A 68 2.05 6.36 8.25
N LEU A 69 1.44 7.21 9.07
CA LEU A 69 0.42 8.17 8.62
C LEU A 69 0.95 9.17 7.59
N VAL A 70 2.18 9.69 7.82
CA VAL A 70 2.82 10.62 6.88
C VAL A 70 3.15 9.94 5.56
N GLY A 71 3.51 8.66 5.56
CA GLY A 71 3.81 7.88 4.36
C GLY A 71 2.58 7.50 3.54
N THR A 72 1.44 7.29 4.19
CA THR A 72 0.20 6.83 3.55
C THR A 72 -0.39 7.86 2.59
N VAL A 73 -0.32 9.15 2.93
CA VAL A 73 -0.85 10.24 2.09
C VAL A 73 -0.14 10.35 0.72
N PRO A 74 1.21 10.49 0.64
CA PRO A 74 1.90 10.57 -0.65
C PRO A 74 1.85 9.24 -1.41
N ALA A 75 1.88 8.10 -0.73
CA ALA A 75 1.71 6.80 -1.39
C ALA A 75 0.33 6.67 -2.05
N SER A 76 -0.73 7.10 -1.37
CA SER A 76 -2.10 7.11 -1.92
C SER A 76 -2.20 8.07 -3.11
N ALA A 77 -1.59 9.26 -3.03
CA ALA A 77 -1.59 10.22 -4.14
C ALA A 77 -0.95 9.64 -5.41
N VAL A 78 0.20 8.99 -5.27
CA VAL A 78 0.87 8.33 -6.40
C VAL A 78 0.05 7.15 -6.92
N PHE A 79 -0.52 6.33 -6.02
CA PHE A 79 -1.39 5.22 -6.40
C PHE A 79 -2.55 5.69 -7.29
N TYR A 80 -3.36 6.64 -6.84
CA TYR A 80 -4.54 7.08 -7.62
C TYR A 80 -4.15 7.81 -8.91
N CYS A 81 -3.03 8.55 -8.91
CA CYS A 81 -2.53 9.21 -10.12
C CYS A 81 -2.16 8.19 -11.20
N PHE A 82 -1.34 7.20 -10.86
CA PHE A 82 -0.92 6.17 -11.81
C PHE A 82 -2.06 5.22 -12.18
N TYR A 83 -2.97 4.94 -11.26
CA TYR A 83 -4.17 4.15 -11.53
C TYR A 83 -5.04 4.79 -12.63
N GLU A 84 -5.37 6.08 -12.50
CA GLU A 84 -6.18 6.78 -13.51
C GLU A 84 -5.42 6.97 -14.83
N LEU A 85 -4.10 7.21 -14.77
CA LEU A 85 -3.25 7.31 -15.95
C LEU A 85 -3.22 5.99 -16.73
N SER A 86 -2.95 4.86 -16.07
CA SER A 86 -2.92 3.54 -16.69
C SER A 86 -4.27 3.18 -17.28
N LYS A 87 -5.35 3.42 -16.55
CA LYS A 87 -6.71 3.17 -17.02
C LYS A 87 -7.06 3.99 -18.27
N LYS A 88 -6.66 5.27 -18.30
CA LYS A 88 -6.85 6.15 -19.46
C LYS A 88 -6.09 5.62 -20.67
N LEU A 89 -4.81 5.28 -20.52
CA LEU A 89 -3.97 4.76 -21.61
C LEU A 89 -4.51 3.44 -22.19
N LEU A 90 -4.92 2.50 -21.34
CA LEU A 90 -5.48 1.21 -21.76
C LEU A 90 -6.84 1.36 -22.46
N THR A 91 -7.66 2.32 -22.04
CA THR A 91 -8.97 2.59 -22.64
C THR A 91 -8.86 3.34 -23.98
N GLU A 92 -7.92 4.28 -24.08
CA GLU A 92 -7.66 5.06 -25.30
C GLU A 92 -7.06 4.21 -26.42
N ASN A 93 -6.24 3.22 -26.09
CA ASN A 93 -5.64 2.29 -27.06
C ASN A 93 -6.62 1.27 -27.66
N ARG A 94 -7.93 1.35 -27.37
CA ARG A 94 -8.99 0.48 -27.94
C ARG A 94 -8.72 -1.03 -27.79
N GLU A 95 -7.89 -1.44 -26.83
CA GLU A 95 -7.73 -2.86 -26.55
C GLU A 95 -9.04 -3.39 -25.94
N ASN A 96 -9.57 -4.47 -26.50
CA ASN A 96 -10.79 -5.13 -26.02
C ASN A 96 -10.49 -5.92 -24.72
N ILE A 97 -9.99 -5.22 -23.71
CA ILE A 97 -9.62 -5.79 -22.41
C ILE A 97 -10.90 -5.95 -21.57
N SER A 98 -11.05 -7.10 -20.91
CA SER A 98 -12.12 -7.32 -19.94
C SER A 98 -12.02 -6.29 -18.79
N LYS A 99 -13.16 -5.92 -18.19
CA LYS A 99 -13.17 -4.95 -17.08
C LYS A 99 -12.26 -5.38 -15.92
N THR A 100 -12.25 -6.68 -15.62
CA THR A 100 -11.38 -7.30 -14.61
C THR A 100 -9.90 -7.08 -14.92
N ASN A 101 -9.46 -7.40 -16.15
CA ASN A 101 -8.07 -7.26 -16.55
C ASN A 101 -7.64 -5.79 -16.59
N LEU A 102 -8.52 -4.88 -17.02
CA LEU A 102 -8.27 -3.45 -17.03
C LEU A 102 -7.95 -2.93 -15.62
N TYR A 103 -8.78 -3.30 -14.63
CA TYR A 103 -8.56 -2.90 -13.24
C TYR A 103 -7.32 -3.56 -12.66
N LEU A 104 -7.11 -4.86 -12.91
CA LEU A 104 -5.96 -5.58 -12.38
C LEU A 104 -4.62 -4.99 -12.87
N ILE A 105 -4.51 -4.70 -14.18
CA ILE A 105 -3.30 -4.10 -14.76
C ILE A 105 -3.10 -2.69 -14.22
N SER A 106 -4.17 -1.89 -14.18
CA SER A 106 -4.09 -0.50 -13.72
C SER A 106 -3.72 -0.42 -12.23
N THR A 107 -4.27 -1.30 -11.39
CA THR A 107 -3.90 -1.42 -9.98
C THR A 107 -2.47 -1.92 -9.81
N SER A 108 -2.02 -2.89 -10.59
CA SER A 108 -0.64 -3.40 -10.51
C SER A 108 0.38 -2.31 -10.83
N VAL A 109 0.15 -1.50 -11.86
CA VAL A 109 1.03 -0.38 -12.21
C VAL A 109 1.04 0.68 -11.12
N ALA A 110 -0.14 1.02 -10.58
CA ALA A 110 -0.28 1.95 -9.47
C ALA A 110 0.41 1.45 -8.19
N GLU A 111 0.35 0.16 -7.89
CA GLU A 111 0.95 -0.41 -6.68
C GLU A 111 2.47 -0.41 -6.78
N VAL A 112 3.03 -0.76 -7.93
CA VAL A 112 4.49 -0.70 -8.17
C VAL A 112 5.03 0.71 -7.94
N THR A 113 4.36 1.74 -8.46
CA THR A 113 4.80 3.13 -8.29
C THR A 113 4.56 3.64 -6.86
N ALA A 114 3.44 3.29 -6.25
CA ALA A 114 3.16 3.63 -4.86
C ALA A 114 4.14 2.96 -3.88
N CYS A 115 4.57 1.73 -4.17
CA CYS A 115 5.55 1.00 -3.38
C CYS A 115 6.89 1.75 -3.29
N ALA A 116 7.32 2.41 -4.36
CA ALA A 116 8.57 3.18 -4.36
C ALA A 116 8.52 4.35 -3.36
N VAL A 117 7.36 5.01 -3.26
CA VAL A 117 7.13 6.12 -2.31
C VAL A 117 6.94 5.62 -0.89
N ARG A 118 6.25 4.48 -0.72
CA ARG A 118 5.93 3.89 0.59
C ARG A 118 7.15 3.26 1.28
N LEU A 119 8.09 2.71 0.52
CA LEU A 119 9.25 1.99 1.01
C LEU A 119 10.07 2.71 2.10
N PRO A 120 10.50 3.98 1.94
CA PRO A 120 11.26 4.67 2.99
C PRO A 120 10.50 4.78 4.31
N PHE A 121 9.18 4.97 4.27
CA PHE A 121 8.35 5.07 5.48
C PHE A 121 8.19 3.71 6.16
N GLU A 122 8.03 2.64 5.38
CA GLU A 122 7.97 1.26 5.87
C GLU A 122 9.26 0.85 6.60
N ILE A 123 10.42 1.18 6.04
CA ILE A 123 11.72 0.91 6.67
C ILE A 123 11.82 1.60 8.04
N VAL A 124 11.41 2.87 8.10
CA VAL A 124 11.41 3.64 9.35
C VAL A 124 10.45 3.03 10.38
N LYS A 125 9.21 2.70 9.97
CA LYS A 125 8.20 2.03 10.81
C LYS A 125 8.78 0.75 11.41
N GLN A 126 9.32 -0.14 10.58
CA GLN A 126 9.82 -1.43 11.03
C GLN A 126 11.03 -1.31 11.96
N LYS A 127 11.98 -0.40 11.68
CA LYS A 127 13.12 -0.16 12.58
C LYS A 127 12.72 0.45 13.91
N MET A 128 11.74 1.36 13.94
CA MET A 128 11.22 1.90 15.20
C MET A 128 10.52 0.82 16.04
N GLN A 129 9.77 -0.08 15.40
CA GLN A 129 9.10 -1.19 16.09
C GLN A 129 10.10 -2.25 16.61
N VAL A 130 11.15 -2.56 15.86
CA VAL A 130 12.09 -3.64 16.21
C VAL A 130 13.29 -3.19 17.03
N SER A 131 13.91 -2.05 16.74
CA SER A 131 15.12 -1.63 17.47
C SER A 131 14.81 -0.73 18.65
N GLY A 132 13.60 -0.15 18.73
CA GLY A 132 13.27 0.88 19.71
C GLY A 132 14.10 2.17 19.53
N SER A 133 14.84 2.31 18.43
CA SER A 133 15.66 3.48 18.12
C SER A 133 14.79 4.71 17.88
N SER A 134 15.14 5.80 18.57
CA SER A 134 14.32 7.02 18.63
C SER A 134 14.40 7.92 17.39
N SER A 135 15.33 7.68 16.46
CA SER A 135 15.61 8.63 15.37
C SER A 135 15.77 7.97 13.99
N VAL A 136 15.00 8.48 13.03
CA VAL A 136 15.02 8.10 11.60
C VAL A 136 16.43 8.14 11.00
N MET A 137 17.24 9.12 11.39
CA MET A 137 18.60 9.28 10.88
C MET A 137 19.53 8.15 11.35
N SER A 138 19.37 7.67 12.58
CA SER A 138 20.15 6.53 13.09
C SER A 138 19.82 5.24 12.33
N ALA A 139 18.54 5.05 12.01
CA ALA A 139 18.05 3.91 11.25
C ALA A 139 18.63 3.86 9.83
N ILE A 140 18.66 5.00 9.13
CA ILE A 140 19.22 5.15 7.78
C ILE A 140 20.75 5.00 7.80
N TYR A 141 21.41 5.57 8.80
CA TYR A 141 22.86 5.47 8.95
C TYR A 141 23.31 4.01 9.13
N ASP A 142 22.63 3.25 10.00
CA ASP A 142 22.89 1.83 10.22
C ASP A 142 22.74 0.98 8.94
N VAL A 143 21.70 1.25 8.14
CA VAL A 143 21.50 0.56 6.84
C VAL A 143 22.63 0.89 5.88
N THR A 144 23.01 2.16 5.82
CA THR A 144 24.02 2.65 4.88
C THR A 144 25.40 2.06 5.16
N GLN A 145 25.75 1.88 6.43
CA GLN A 145 27.04 1.30 6.86
C GLN A 145 27.12 -0.22 6.64
N ARG A 146 25.99 -0.95 6.68
CA ARG A 146 26.00 -2.43 6.60
C ARG A 146 25.87 -3.00 5.20
N GLU A 147 24.91 -2.51 4.41
CA GLU A 147 24.59 -3.10 3.09
C GLU A 147 24.68 -2.10 1.92
N GLY A 148 24.89 -0.81 2.22
CA GLY A 148 24.80 0.26 1.24
C GLY A 148 23.34 0.61 0.92
N LEU A 149 23.02 1.91 0.97
CA LEU A 149 21.64 2.41 0.89
C LEU A 149 20.92 1.98 -0.40
N MET A 150 21.59 2.03 -1.55
CA MET A 150 20.97 1.69 -2.83
C MET A 150 20.71 0.18 -2.99
N SER A 151 21.62 -0.67 -2.49
CA SER A 151 21.46 -2.12 -2.52
C SER A 151 20.31 -2.56 -1.62
N PHE A 152 20.22 -1.98 -0.41
CA PHE A 152 19.13 -2.25 0.51
C PHE A 152 17.77 -1.79 -0.03
N LEU A 153 17.70 -0.57 -0.59
CA LEU A 153 16.45 -0.05 -1.17
C LEU A 153 16.02 -0.89 -2.38
N GLY A 154 16.94 -1.28 -3.26
CA GLY A 154 16.62 -2.11 -4.43
C GLY A 154 16.10 -3.49 -4.04
N LYS A 155 16.76 -4.19 -3.11
CA LYS A 155 16.30 -5.49 -2.60
C LYS A 155 14.93 -5.36 -1.92
N SER A 156 14.77 -4.37 -1.03
CA SER A 156 13.53 -4.19 -0.27
C SER A 156 12.36 -3.82 -1.19
N TYR A 157 12.61 -3.02 -2.21
CA TYR A 157 11.62 -2.69 -3.24
C TYR A 157 11.18 -3.94 -4.03
N PHE A 158 12.13 -4.76 -4.49
CA PHE A 158 11.82 -5.99 -5.21
C PHE A 158 10.96 -6.95 -4.37
N VAL A 159 11.35 -7.15 -3.11
CA VAL A 159 10.64 -8.03 -2.18
C VAL A 159 9.23 -7.52 -1.89
N MET A 160 9.06 -6.19 -1.81
CA MET A 160 7.76 -5.56 -1.66
C MET A 160 6.87 -5.87 -2.87
N ILE A 161 7.35 -5.66 -4.10
CA ILE A 161 6.57 -5.96 -5.31
C ILE A 161 6.20 -7.44 -5.42
N VAL A 162 7.17 -8.34 -5.20
CA VAL A 162 6.95 -9.80 -5.28
C VAL A 162 5.91 -10.28 -4.28
N ARG A 163 5.70 -9.53 -3.19
CA ARG A 163 4.66 -9.78 -2.20
C ARG A 163 3.32 -9.12 -2.57
N GLU A 164 3.32 -7.85 -2.97
CA GLU A 164 2.09 -7.10 -3.25
C GLU A 164 1.35 -7.67 -4.46
N ILE A 165 2.04 -7.99 -5.57
CA ILE A 165 1.38 -8.44 -6.81
C ILE A 165 0.59 -9.76 -6.61
N PRO A 166 1.14 -10.83 -6.03
CA PRO A 166 0.37 -12.06 -5.80
C PRO A 166 -0.79 -11.85 -4.82
N PHE A 167 -0.60 -11.02 -3.80
CA PHE A 167 -1.65 -10.68 -2.84
C PHE A 167 -2.83 -10.00 -3.54
N ASP A 168 -2.56 -8.97 -4.34
CA ASP A 168 -3.57 -8.24 -5.09
C ASP A 168 -4.30 -9.15 -6.08
N CYS A 169 -3.58 -9.99 -6.83
CA CYS A 169 -4.18 -10.93 -7.79
C CYS A 169 -5.17 -11.89 -7.11
N ILE A 170 -4.78 -12.50 -5.99
CA ILE A 170 -5.65 -13.42 -5.25
C ILE A 170 -6.83 -12.67 -4.64
N GLN A 171 -6.58 -11.50 -4.05
CA GLN A 171 -7.62 -10.69 -3.43
C GLN A 171 -8.68 -10.24 -4.46
N TYR A 172 -8.26 -9.73 -5.63
CA TYR A 172 -9.19 -9.31 -6.68
C TYR A 172 -10.03 -10.47 -7.20
N PHE A 173 -9.40 -11.60 -7.49
CA PHE A 173 -10.10 -12.79 -7.98
C PHE A 173 -11.18 -13.28 -6.98
N LEU A 174 -10.82 -13.36 -5.69
CA LEU A 174 -11.75 -13.75 -4.64
C LEU A 174 -12.85 -12.71 -4.44
N TRP A 175 -12.50 -11.42 -4.48
CA TRP A 175 -13.46 -10.34 -4.34
C TRP A 175 -14.52 -10.35 -5.45
N GLU A 176 -14.13 -10.56 -6.71
CA GLU A 176 -15.06 -10.68 -7.82
C GLU A 176 -15.97 -11.89 -7.66
N THR A 177 -15.40 -13.06 -7.35
CA THR A 177 -16.15 -14.30 -7.12
C THR A 177 -17.17 -14.14 -5.98
N PHE A 178 -16.76 -13.54 -4.87
CA PHE A 178 -17.64 -13.28 -3.72
C PHE A 178 -18.72 -12.27 -4.04
N LYS A 179 -18.40 -11.21 -4.81
CA LYS A 179 -19.37 -10.20 -5.20
C LYS A 179 -20.42 -10.76 -6.16
N GLU A 180 -20.04 -11.64 -7.08
CA GLU A 180 -20.99 -12.34 -7.96
C GLU A 180 -21.90 -13.27 -7.17
N LYS A 181 -21.33 -14.05 -6.24
CA LYS A 181 -22.09 -14.94 -5.37
C LYS A 181 -23.04 -14.17 -4.45
N ALA A 182 -22.59 -13.06 -3.85
CA ALA A 182 -23.42 -12.20 -3.02
C ALA A 182 -24.57 -11.54 -3.79
N LYS A 183 -24.37 -11.20 -5.07
CA LYS A 183 -25.46 -10.72 -5.94
C LYS A 183 -26.48 -11.81 -6.24
N ARG A 184 -26.04 -13.06 -6.42
CA ARG A 184 -26.91 -14.20 -6.70
C ARG A 184 -27.74 -14.60 -5.47
N ASP A 185 -27.08 -14.75 -4.32
CA ASP A 185 -27.70 -15.28 -3.11
C ASP A 185 -28.46 -14.20 -2.31
N PHE A 186 -27.95 -12.95 -2.31
CA PHE A 186 -28.47 -11.84 -1.52
C PHE A 186 -28.83 -10.61 -2.35
N GLY A 187 -29.26 -10.79 -3.60
CA GLY A 187 -29.45 -9.70 -4.58
C GLY A 187 -30.22 -8.47 -4.08
N LYS A 188 -31.28 -8.65 -3.26
CA LYS A 188 -32.03 -7.54 -2.64
C LYS A 188 -31.20 -6.76 -1.60
N PHE A 189 -30.43 -7.45 -0.76
CA PHE A 189 -29.56 -6.83 0.24
C PHE A 189 -28.32 -6.19 -0.42
N SER A 190 -27.70 -6.89 -1.36
CA SER A 190 -26.54 -6.41 -2.13
C SER A 190 -26.83 -5.11 -2.88
N LYS A 191 -28.04 -4.98 -3.45
CA LYS A 191 -28.49 -3.75 -4.13
C LYS A 191 -28.84 -2.62 -3.16
N LYS A 192 -29.33 -2.94 -1.96
CA LYS A 192 -29.68 -1.96 -0.92
C LYS A 192 -28.45 -1.41 -0.19
N TYR A 193 -27.42 -2.24 0.02
CA TYR A 193 -26.18 -1.86 0.73
C TYR A 193 -24.92 -2.27 -0.06
N PRO A 194 -24.59 -1.55 -1.16
CA PRO A 194 -23.48 -1.91 -2.03
C PRO A 194 -22.10 -1.77 -1.36
N SER A 195 -21.93 -0.75 -0.50
CA SER A 195 -20.65 -0.48 0.18
C SER A 195 -20.31 -1.54 1.24
N ILE A 196 -21.27 -1.86 2.11
CA ILE A 196 -21.12 -2.92 3.14
C ILE A 196 -20.89 -4.29 2.49
N THR A 197 -21.65 -4.62 1.45
CA THR A 197 -21.47 -5.90 0.75
C THR A 197 -20.07 -5.98 0.15
N SER A 198 -19.60 -4.91 -0.49
CA SER A 198 -18.25 -4.87 -1.07
C SER A 198 -17.16 -4.91 0.00
N ALA A 199 -17.38 -4.29 1.17
CA ALA A 199 -16.46 -4.32 2.30
C ALA A 199 -16.34 -5.71 2.93
N ILE A 200 -17.45 -6.42 3.13
CA ILE A 200 -17.43 -7.79 3.66
C ILE A 200 -16.75 -8.74 2.67
N CYS A 201 -17.10 -8.65 1.37
CA CYS A 201 -16.45 -9.45 0.33
C CYS A 201 -14.94 -9.14 0.27
N GLY A 202 -14.57 -7.86 0.36
CA GLY A 202 -13.17 -7.42 0.36
C GLY A 202 -12.42 -7.92 1.59
N GLY A 203 -13.01 -7.85 2.78
CA GLY A 203 -12.42 -8.33 4.01
C GLY A 203 -12.20 -9.85 4.01
N LEU A 204 -13.17 -10.63 3.56
CA LEU A 204 -13.03 -12.09 3.42
C LEU A 204 -11.97 -12.45 2.37
N ALA A 205 -12.00 -11.79 1.21
CA ALA A 205 -11.02 -11.99 0.15
C ALA A 205 -9.60 -11.65 0.63
N GLY A 206 -9.41 -10.49 1.26
CA GLY A 206 -8.13 -10.05 1.81
C GLY A 206 -7.63 -10.95 2.94
N GLY A 207 -8.53 -11.49 3.77
CA GLY A 207 -8.18 -12.46 4.82
C GLY A 207 -7.64 -13.78 4.24
N ILE A 208 -8.30 -14.33 3.22
CA ILE A 208 -7.85 -15.56 2.54
C ILE A 208 -6.57 -15.30 1.75
N ALA A 209 -6.51 -14.18 1.01
CA ALA A 209 -5.30 -13.78 0.28
C ALA A 209 -4.12 -13.62 1.24
N GLY A 210 -4.30 -12.92 2.36
CA GLY A 210 -3.29 -12.71 3.38
C GLY A 210 -2.82 -14.02 4.02
N PHE A 211 -3.73 -14.96 4.27
CA PHE A 211 -3.37 -16.30 4.75
C PHE A 211 -2.47 -17.03 3.75
N LEU A 212 -2.84 -17.03 2.47
CA LEU A 212 -2.05 -17.68 1.40
C LEU A 212 -0.69 -17.01 1.17
N THR A 213 -0.60 -15.68 1.32
CA THR A 213 0.65 -14.93 1.14
C THR A 213 1.46 -14.74 2.41
N THR A 214 1.01 -15.28 3.56
CA THR A 214 1.71 -15.18 4.84
C THR A 214 3.18 -15.66 4.78
N PRO A 215 3.54 -16.74 4.05
CA PRO A 215 4.94 -17.12 3.90
C PRO A 215 5.81 -16.04 3.24
N MET A 216 5.27 -15.29 2.27
CA MET A 216 5.96 -14.18 1.61
C MET A 216 6.11 -12.98 2.55
N ASP A 217 5.09 -12.69 3.37
CA ASP A 217 5.16 -11.64 4.41
C ASP A 217 6.32 -11.90 5.39
N VAL A 218 6.55 -13.15 5.78
CA VAL A 218 7.65 -13.51 6.69
C VAL A 218 9.01 -13.27 6.06
N ILE A 219 9.18 -13.56 4.77
CA ILE A 219 10.44 -13.33 4.04
C ILE A 219 10.75 -11.82 3.99
N LYS A 220 9.74 -10.99 3.64
CA LYS A 220 9.84 -9.53 3.61
C LYS A 220 10.28 -8.96 4.95
N SER A 221 9.57 -9.30 6.03
CA SER A 221 9.88 -8.79 7.37
C SER A 221 11.27 -9.23 7.83
N ARG A 222 11.67 -10.48 7.55
CA ARG A 222 13.01 -10.94 7.94
C ARG A 222 14.12 -10.20 7.19
N GLN A 223 13.96 -9.92 5.91
CA GLN A 223 14.97 -9.18 5.16
C GLN A 223 15.10 -7.71 5.60
N ILE A 224 14.01 -7.07 6.00
CA ILE A 224 14.09 -5.68 6.48
C ILE A 224 14.64 -5.61 7.92
N ILE A 225 14.38 -6.64 8.74
CA ILE A 225 14.79 -6.69 10.16
C ILE A 225 16.23 -7.18 10.36
N TYR A 226 16.67 -8.19 9.60
CA TYR A 226 17.98 -8.84 9.81
C TYR A 226 19.14 -8.21 9.01
N VAL A 227 18.94 -6.98 8.52
CA VAL A 227 19.99 -6.12 7.92
C VAL A 227 20.45 -5.08 8.94
#